data_AF-A0A7V6IJR5-F1
#
_entry.id   AF-A0A7V6IJR5-F1
#
_cell.length_a   1.000
_cell.length_b   1.000
_cell.length_c   1.000
_cell.angle_alpha   90.00
_cell.angle_beta   90.00
_cell.angle_gamma   90.00
#
_symmetry.space_group_name_H-M   'P 1'
#
loop_
_entity.id
_entity.type
_entity.pdbx_description
1 polymer ?
#
loop_
_entity_poly.entity_id
_entity_poly.type
_entity_poly.pdbx_seq_one_letter_code
_entity_poly.pdbx_strand_id
1 'polypeptide(L)'
;MIFAGIIWSLWFVANFHGDTYGKSEAYVINLNTKKDSRIVASSDIVNFLFAFQNSHPQYRLININSKGEKYHYFSDKIENRREQYMVFFYFEDVDMTFSCITEVTSRNNSLIKLYAVNKGTIFRHWERVNNYKEISRKTNKKIKKKFETEILDNLGVKWRYKRFWD
;
A
#
# COMPACT_ATOMS: atom_id res chain seq x y z
N MET A 1 9.11 26.16 4.36
CA MET A 1 9.28 26.14 2.90
C MET A 1 8.53 24.91 2.39
N ILE A 2 7.33 25.12 1.83
CA ILE A 2 6.31 24.08 1.65
C ILE A 2 6.59 23.30 0.36
N PHE A 3 6.61 21.99 0.52
CA PHE A 3 7.01 20.96 -0.44
C PHE A 3 6.23 21.03 -1.76
N ALA A 4 6.94 21.18 -2.88
CA ALA A 4 6.40 20.93 -4.22
C ALA A 4 5.97 19.45 -4.46
N GLY A 5 6.24 18.56 -3.49
CA GLY A 5 5.73 17.19 -3.47
C GLY A 5 4.28 17.06 -2.98
N ILE A 6 3.71 18.09 -2.34
CA ILE A 6 2.37 18.04 -1.74
C ILE A 6 1.26 18.16 -2.81
N ILE A 7 1.52 18.83 -3.93
CA ILE A 7 0.47 19.10 -4.94
C ILE A 7 0.09 17.82 -5.71
N TRP A 8 1.06 16.92 -5.96
CA TRP A 8 0.80 15.65 -6.63
C TRP A 8 0.16 14.61 -5.72
N SER A 9 0.55 14.59 -4.44
CA SER A 9 -0.10 13.73 -3.45
C SER A 9 -1.54 14.16 -3.18
N LEU A 10 -1.84 15.47 -3.13
CA LEU A 10 -3.20 15.99 -3.00
C LEU A 10 -4.11 15.63 -4.19
N TRP A 11 -3.63 15.66 -5.44
CA TRP A 11 -4.45 15.24 -6.60
C TRP A 11 -4.74 13.73 -6.58
N PHE A 12 -3.75 12.92 -6.21
CA PHE A 12 -3.89 11.47 -6.09
C PHE A 12 -4.82 11.09 -4.94
N VAL A 13 -4.68 11.71 -3.77
CA VAL A 13 -5.59 11.55 -2.63
C VAL A 13 -7.00 11.99 -3.06
N ALA A 14 -7.16 13.19 -3.65
CA ALA A 14 -8.46 13.73 -4.10
C ALA A 14 -9.20 12.91 -5.17
N ASN A 15 -8.52 12.34 -6.18
CA ASN A 15 -9.16 11.59 -7.28
C ASN A 15 -9.37 10.09 -7.01
N PHE A 16 -8.75 9.57 -5.94
CA PHE A 16 -8.95 8.19 -5.48
C PHE A 16 -9.93 8.09 -4.29
N HIS A 17 -10.47 9.23 -3.81
CA HIS A 17 -11.51 9.28 -2.80
C HIS A 17 -12.91 8.98 -3.36
N GLY A 18 -13.46 7.83 -2.96
CA GLY A 18 -14.85 7.44 -3.18
C GLY A 18 -15.18 6.11 -2.50
N ASP A 19 -16.35 5.54 -2.80
CA ASP A 19 -16.87 4.24 -2.35
C ASP A 19 -16.03 3.02 -2.83
N THR A 20 -14.86 3.29 -3.39
CA THR A 20 -14.02 2.38 -4.18
C THR A 20 -13.03 1.57 -3.36
N TYR A 21 -12.73 1.97 -2.12
CA TYR A 21 -11.90 1.17 -1.20
C TYR A 21 -12.53 -0.17 -0.82
N GLY A 22 -13.85 -0.33 -1.00
CA GLY A 22 -14.53 -1.63 -0.82
C GLY A 22 -14.15 -2.69 -1.87
N LYS A 23 -13.56 -2.27 -3.00
CA LYS A 23 -13.18 -3.17 -4.12
C LYS A 23 -11.69 -3.54 -4.16
N SER A 24 -10.89 -2.98 -3.25
CA SER A 24 -9.46 -3.31 -3.14
C SER A 24 -9.24 -4.76 -2.71
N GLU A 25 -8.10 -5.34 -3.08
CA GLU A 25 -7.73 -6.68 -2.61
C GLU A 25 -7.26 -6.60 -1.16
N ALA A 26 -8.03 -7.19 -0.24
CA ALA A 26 -7.78 -7.05 1.20
C ALA A 26 -7.18 -8.31 1.82
N TYR A 27 -6.15 -8.10 2.64
CA TYR A 27 -5.43 -9.16 3.35
C TYR A 27 -5.46 -8.86 4.84
N VAL A 28 -5.86 -9.84 5.65
CA VAL A 28 -5.77 -9.78 7.11
C VAL A 28 -4.35 -10.16 7.51
N ILE A 29 -3.68 -9.28 8.25
CA ILE A 29 -2.34 -9.48 8.78
C ILE A 29 -2.45 -9.82 10.25
N ASN A 30 -1.88 -10.96 10.65
CA ASN A 30 -1.86 -11.38 12.04
C ASN A 30 -0.61 -10.86 12.73
N LEU A 31 -0.73 -9.67 13.33
CA LEU A 31 0.34 -9.04 14.10
C LEU A 31 0.44 -9.58 15.55
N ASN A 32 -0.47 -10.47 15.99
CA ASN A 32 -0.40 -11.11 17.30
C ASN A 32 0.71 -12.16 17.33
N THR A 33 1.95 -11.70 17.56
CA THR A 33 3.13 -12.57 17.62
C THR A 33 3.51 -13.02 19.03
N LYS A 34 2.85 -12.55 20.10
CA LYS A 34 2.97 -13.09 21.48
C LYS A 34 1.91 -12.47 22.39
N LYS A 35 1.12 -13.32 23.05
CA LYS A 35 0.35 -13.24 24.33
C LYS A 35 -0.12 -11.90 24.95
N ASP A 36 0.01 -10.75 24.32
CA ASP A 36 -0.50 -9.47 24.77
C ASP A 36 -1.56 -9.01 23.77
N SER A 37 -2.80 -9.01 24.21
CA SER A 37 -3.98 -8.50 23.51
C SER A 37 -3.95 -6.97 23.38
N ARG A 38 -2.86 -6.40 22.85
CA ARG A 38 -2.81 -4.97 22.56
C ARG A 38 -3.63 -4.69 21.32
N ILE A 39 -4.44 -3.64 21.40
CA ILE A 39 -5.16 -3.06 20.26
C ILE A 39 -4.09 -2.68 19.23
N VAL A 40 -4.14 -3.28 18.04
CA VAL A 40 -3.23 -2.90 16.97
C VAL A 40 -3.67 -1.55 16.42
N ALA A 41 -2.84 -0.54 16.51
CA ALA A 41 -3.08 0.76 15.90
C ALA A 41 -2.69 0.73 14.42
N SER A 42 -3.27 1.61 13.60
CA SER A 42 -2.88 1.69 12.19
C SER A 42 -1.41 2.08 12.01
N SER A 43 -0.88 2.90 12.93
CA SER A 43 0.55 3.23 12.99
C SER A 43 1.44 2.01 13.17
N ASP A 44 0.99 0.97 13.88
CA ASP A 44 1.78 -0.26 14.06
C ASP A 44 1.97 -1.00 12.74
N ILE A 45 0.92 -1.11 11.92
CA ILE A 45 0.99 -1.72 10.59
C ILE A 45 1.94 -0.92 9.69
N VAL A 46 1.88 0.40 9.76
CA VAL A 46 2.74 1.29 8.96
C VAL A 46 4.19 1.17 9.37
N ASN A 47 4.49 1.19 10.67
CA ASN A 47 5.83 0.97 11.19
C ASN A 47 6.38 -0.41 10.78
N PHE A 48 5.51 -1.42 10.74
CA PHE A 48 5.86 -2.75 10.30
C PHE A 48 6.27 -2.79 8.81
N LEU A 49 5.49 -2.13 7.95
CA LEU A 49 5.82 -2.01 6.52
C LEU A 49 7.07 -1.15 6.28
N PHE A 50 7.29 -0.12 7.12
CA PHE A 50 8.49 0.69 7.08
C PHE A 50 9.73 -0.15 7.42
N ALA A 51 9.65 -0.95 8.48
CA ALA A 51 10.72 -1.88 8.85
C ALA A 51 11.01 -2.89 7.73
N PHE A 52 9.97 -3.43 7.08
CA PHE A 52 10.12 -4.33 5.93
C PHE A 52 10.87 -3.66 4.77
N GLN A 53 10.49 -2.45 4.36
CA GLN A 53 11.22 -1.74 3.29
C GLN A 53 12.62 -1.31 3.71
N ASN A 54 12.86 -1.18 5.01
CA ASN A 54 14.20 -0.92 5.51
C ASN A 54 15.12 -2.13 5.32
N SER A 55 14.64 -3.35 5.58
CA SER A 55 15.37 -4.60 5.33
C SER A 55 15.35 -5.05 3.88
N HIS A 56 14.41 -4.56 3.06
CA HIS A 56 14.29 -4.87 1.64
C HIS A 56 14.31 -3.59 0.78
N PRO A 57 15.48 -2.92 0.68
CA PRO A 57 15.58 -1.63 0.01
C PRO A 57 15.25 -1.67 -1.48
N GLN A 58 15.29 -2.84 -2.13
CA GLN A 58 14.90 -3.03 -3.52
C GLN A 58 13.42 -2.69 -3.79
N TYR A 59 12.57 -2.74 -2.77
CA TYR A 59 11.14 -2.40 -2.91
C TYR A 59 10.83 -0.94 -2.62
N ARG A 60 11.83 -0.12 -2.28
CA ARG A 60 11.62 1.28 -1.95
C ARG A 60 11.32 2.08 -3.21
N LEU A 61 10.29 2.91 -3.13
CA LEU A 61 10.04 3.91 -4.15
C LEU A 61 10.98 5.09 -3.95
N ILE A 62 12.01 5.17 -4.80
CA ILE A 62 12.97 6.27 -4.78
C ILE A 62 12.58 7.32 -5.82
N ASN A 63 12.30 8.53 -5.36
CA ASN A 63 12.07 9.68 -6.22
C ASN A 63 13.26 10.63 -6.19
N ILE A 64 13.40 11.39 -7.28
CA ILE A 64 14.46 12.39 -7.47
C ILE A 64 13.77 13.75 -7.60
N ASN A 65 14.15 14.70 -6.73
CA ASN A 65 13.61 16.06 -6.82
C ASN A 65 14.29 16.87 -7.94
N SER A 66 13.83 18.11 -8.16
CA SER A 66 14.40 19.00 -9.19
C SER A 66 15.88 19.33 -9.00
N LYS A 67 16.45 19.07 -7.81
CA LYS A 67 17.87 19.25 -7.49
C LYS A 67 18.70 17.97 -7.65
N GLY A 68 18.09 16.85 -8.05
CA GLY A 68 18.77 15.56 -8.17
C GLY A 68 18.86 14.77 -6.85
N GLU A 69 18.26 15.25 -5.76
CA GLU A 69 18.31 14.56 -4.47
C GLU A 69 17.34 13.38 -4.46
N LYS A 70 17.85 12.21 -4.07
CA LYS A 70 17.07 10.98 -3.92
C LYS A 70 16.39 10.93 -2.56
N TYR A 71 15.10 10.65 -2.54
CA TYR A 71 14.35 10.42 -1.30
C TYR A 71 13.45 9.20 -1.44
N HIS A 72 13.28 8.47 -0.33
CA HIS A 72 12.36 7.36 -0.21
C HIS A 72 10.95 7.90 0.04
N TYR A 73 10.05 7.64 -0.90
CA TYR A 73 8.63 7.93 -0.72
C TYR A 73 7.94 6.73 -0.09
N PHE A 74 7.70 6.81 1.22
CA PHE A 74 7.18 5.68 1.99
C PHE A 74 5.66 5.65 2.06
N SER A 75 5.06 6.69 2.67
CA SER A 75 3.63 6.73 2.93
C SER A 75 3.04 8.12 2.94
N ASP A 76 1.72 8.18 2.80
CA ASP A 76 0.92 9.39 2.99
C ASP A 76 -0.28 9.10 3.90
N LYS A 77 -0.64 10.08 4.75
CA LYS A 77 -1.80 9.98 5.64
C LYS A 77 -3.05 10.35 4.85
N ILE A 78 -4.08 9.53 4.95
CA ILE A 78 -5.35 9.78 4.27
C ILE A 78 -6.22 10.66 5.18
N GLU A 79 -6.26 11.97 4.91
CA GLU A 79 -7.12 12.91 5.64
C GLU A 79 -8.61 12.52 5.52
N ASN A 80 -9.36 12.68 6.60
CA ASN A 80 -10.80 12.35 6.74
C ASN A 80 -11.21 10.87 6.90
N ARG A 81 -10.27 9.93 7.12
CA ARG A 81 -10.62 8.54 7.49
C ARG A 81 -9.82 8.05 8.69
N ARG A 82 -10.43 7.13 9.47
CA ARG A 82 -9.86 6.46 10.66
C ARG A 82 -8.43 6.00 10.39
N GLU A 83 -7.42 6.78 10.80
CA GLU A 83 -5.98 6.47 10.72
C GLU A 83 -5.56 5.56 9.55
N GLN A 84 -5.94 5.88 8.31
CA GLN A 84 -5.50 5.09 7.15
C GLN A 84 -4.24 5.71 6.57
N TYR A 85 -3.32 4.84 6.16
CA TYR A 85 -2.10 5.27 5.48
C TYR A 85 -2.00 4.56 4.15
N MET A 86 -1.56 5.29 3.13
CA MET A 86 -1.17 4.69 1.87
C MET A 86 0.33 4.45 1.86
N VAL A 87 0.77 3.25 1.52
CA VAL A 87 2.18 2.83 1.47
C VAL A 87 2.51 2.36 0.05
N PHE A 88 3.74 2.61 -0.39
CA PHE A 88 4.15 2.37 -1.79
C PHE A 88 5.31 1.39 -1.88
N PHE A 89 5.22 0.43 -2.81
CA PHE A 89 6.27 -0.53 -3.14
C PHE A 89 6.63 -0.42 -4.61
N TYR A 90 7.91 -0.26 -4.95
CA TYR A 90 8.36 -0.26 -6.33
C TYR A 90 8.97 -1.62 -6.70
N PHE A 91 8.57 -2.18 -7.84
CA PHE A 91 9.09 -3.42 -8.38
C PHE A 91 9.82 -3.14 -9.69
N GLU A 92 11.14 -3.07 -9.60
CA GLU A 92 12.02 -2.70 -10.71
C GLU A 92 11.94 -3.68 -11.89
N ASP A 93 11.79 -4.98 -11.62
CA ASP A 93 11.73 -6.04 -12.64
C ASP A 93 10.54 -5.91 -13.60
N VAL A 94 9.49 -5.23 -13.16
CA VAL A 94 8.28 -4.98 -13.95
C VAL A 94 8.00 -3.50 -14.18
N ASP A 95 8.88 -2.61 -13.71
CA ASP A 95 8.73 -1.16 -13.76
C ASP A 95 7.34 -0.72 -13.27
N MET A 96 6.95 -1.17 -12.07
CA MET A 96 5.64 -0.83 -11.48
C MET A 96 5.73 -0.45 -10.00
N THR A 97 5.03 0.61 -9.63
CA THR A 97 4.75 0.99 -8.24
C THR A 97 3.39 0.45 -7.83
N PHE A 98 3.33 -0.28 -6.73
CA PHE A 98 2.11 -0.77 -6.11
C PHE A 98 1.79 0.11 -4.91
N SER A 99 0.54 0.53 -4.79
CA SER A 99 0.02 1.22 -3.62
C SER A 99 -0.83 0.26 -2.79
N CYS A 100 -0.61 0.28 -1.48
CA CYS A 100 -1.47 -0.41 -0.54
C CYS A 100 -1.95 0.54 0.56
N ILE A 101 -3.06 0.19 1.18
CA ILE A 101 -3.67 0.96 2.26
C ILE A 101 -3.67 0.11 3.51
N THR A 102 -3.22 0.71 4.61
CA THR A 102 -3.33 0.12 5.94
C THR A 102 -4.65 0.52 6.57
N GLU A 103 -5.31 -0.42 7.23
CA GLU A 103 -6.55 -0.18 7.95
C GLU A 103 -6.63 -1.09 9.17
N VAL A 104 -7.09 -0.57 10.30
CA VAL A 104 -7.52 -1.38 11.44
C VAL A 104 -9.04 -1.40 11.46
N THR A 105 -9.63 -2.59 11.44
CA THR A 105 -11.09 -2.73 11.53
C THR A 105 -11.57 -2.55 12.96
N SER A 106 -12.88 -2.31 13.14
CA SER A 106 -13.53 -2.27 14.47
C SER A 106 -13.39 -3.56 15.29
N ARG A 107 -13.03 -4.68 14.65
CA ARG A 107 -12.74 -5.97 15.30
C ARG A 107 -11.24 -6.18 15.57
N ASN A 108 -10.44 -5.09 15.57
CA ASN A 108 -8.99 -5.11 15.73
C ASN A 108 -8.25 -5.99 14.72
N ASN A 109 -8.80 -6.16 13.51
CA ASN A 109 -8.07 -6.81 12.44
C ASN A 109 -7.20 -5.78 11.73
N SER A 110 -5.91 -6.07 11.62
CA SER A 110 -4.98 -5.33 10.78
C SER A 110 -5.15 -5.75 9.34
N LEU A 111 -5.43 -4.80 8.46
CA LEU A 111 -5.57 -5.03 7.03
C LEU A 111 -4.47 -4.33 6.26
N ILE A 112 -3.96 -5.03 5.25
CA ILE A 112 -3.26 -4.42 4.13
C ILE A 112 -4.14 -4.62 2.90
N LYS A 113 -4.49 -3.52 2.24
CA LYS A 113 -5.34 -3.51 1.05
C LYS A 113 -4.52 -3.11 -0.16
N LEU A 114 -4.24 -4.04 -1.08
CA LEU A 114 -3.62 -3.72 -2.36
C LEU A 114 -4.63 -2.94 -3.22
N TYR A 115 -4.30 -1.69 -3.51
CA TYR A 115 -5.28 -0.69 -3.95
C TYR A 115 -5.15 -0.37 -5.44
N ALA A 116 -3.99 0.09 -5.88
CA ALA A 116 -3.75 0.50 -7.25
C ALA A 116 -2.28 0.30 -7.63
N VAL A 117 -2.00 0.26 -8.93
CA VAL A 117 -0.66 0.19 -9.49
C VAL A 117 -0.41 1.36 -10.43
N ASN A 118 0.84 1.75 -10.59
CA ASN A 118 1.27 2.78 -11.54
C ASN A 118 2.54 2.30 -12.24
N LYS A 119 2.68 2.58 -13.53
CA LYS A 119 3.91 2.27 -14.25
C LYS A 119 5.04 3.23 -13.85
N GLY A 120 6.17 2.67 -13.48
CA GLY A 120 7.35 3.39 -13.03
C GLY A 120 7.18 4.10 -11.70
N THR A 121 8.08 5.03 -11.43
CA THR A 121 8.22 5.74 -10.14
C THR A 121 7.47 7.08 -10.10
N ILE A 122 6.98 7.55 -11.25
CA ILE A 122 6.31 8.85 -11.38
C ILE A 122 4.79 8.67 -11.27
N PHE A 123 4.17 9.39 -10.33
CA PHE A 123 2.75 9.29 -9.96
C PHE A 123 1.82 9.95 -11.00
N ARG A 124 1.78 9.41 -12.22
CA ARG A 124 1.02 9.99 -13.34
C ARG A 124 -0.25 9.20 -13.69
N HIS A 125 -0.18 7.87 -13.71
CA HIS A 125 -1.30 7.06 -14.18
C HIS A 125 -1.48 5.81 -13.32
N TRP A 126 -2.51 5.87 -12.48
CA TRP A 126 -2.84 4.82 -11.54
C TRP A 126 -4.02 3.99 -12.04
N GLU A 127 -3.82 2.69 -12.08
CA GLU A 127 -4.83 1.70 -12.43
C GLU A 127 -5.25 0.94 -11.16
N ARG A 128 -6.55 0.83 -10.92
CA ARG A 128 -7.12 0.23 -9.73
C ARG A 128 -7.09 -1.29 -9.84
N VAL A 129 -6.59 -1.92 -8.79
CA VAL A 129 -6.66 -3.37 -8.61
C VAL A 129 -8.14 -3.77 -8.56
N ASN A 130 -8.48 -4.88 -9.19
CA ASN A 130 -9.87 -5.37 -9.41
C ASN A 130 -10.76 -4.49 -10.31
N ASN A 131 -10.27 -3.39 -10.90
CA ASN A 131 -11.02 -2.68 -11.92
C ASN A 131 -10.75 -3.27 -13.32
N TYR A 132 -11.63 -4.16 -13.77
CA TYR A 132 -11.47 -4.84 -15.07
C TYR A 132 -11.63 -3.94 -16.30
N LYS A 133 -12.02 -2.67 -16.12
CA LYS A 133 -12.00 -1.67 -17.19
C LYS A 133 -10.61 -1.05 -17.38
N GLU A 134 -9.76 -1.10 -16.36
CA GLU A 134 -8.40 -0.55 -16.35
C GLU A 134 -7.38 -1.68 -16.49
N ILE A 135 -7.53 -2.75 -15.71
CA ILE A 135 -6.58 -3.88 -15.66
C ILE A 135 -7.23 -5.18 -16.12
N SER A 136 -6.63 -5.85 -17.10
CA SER A 136 -7.09 -7.18 -17.53
C SER A 136 -7.08 -8.20 -16.38
N ARG A 137 -7.99 -9.18 -16.38
CA ARG A 137 -8.03 -10.25 -15.35
C ARG A 137 -6.68 -10.99 -15.20
N LYS A 138 -5.98 -11.23 -16.31
CA LYS A 138 -4.67 -11.90 -16.33
C LYS A 138 -3.61 -11.04 -15.64
N THR A 139 -3.57 -9.74 -15.94
CA THR A 139 -2.66 -8.78 -15.32
C THR A 139 -2.97 -8.62 -13.83
N ASN A 140 -4.25 -8.48 -13.47
CA ASN A 140 -4.71 -8.36 -12.08
C ASN A 140 -4.27 -9.57 -11.24
N LYS A 141 -4.39 -10.79 -11.79
CA LYS A 141 -3.91 -12.02 -11.12
C LYS A 141 -2.40 -12.00 -10.90
N LYS A 142 -1.61 -11.52 -11.88
CA LYS A 142 -0.15 -11.41 -11.74
C LYS A 142 0.25 -10.38 -10.69
N ILE A 143 -0.40 -9.21 -10.68
CA ILE A 143 -0.19 -8.15 -9.69
C ILE A 143 -0.42 -8.69 -8.28
N LYS A 144 -1.58 -9.32 -8.03
CA LYS A 144 -1.91 -9.90 -6.72
C LYS A 144 -0.90 -10.95 -6.29
N LYS A 145 -0.60 -11.91 -7.17
CA LYS A 145 0.35 -12.97 -6.87
C LYS A 145 1.73 -12.40 -6.53
N LYS A 146 2.22 -11.43 -7.29
CA LYS A 146 3.51 -10.78 -7.03
C LYS A 146 3.53 -10.08 -5.67
N PHE A 147 2.46 -9.33 -5.35
CA PHE A 147 2.33 -8.69 -4.04
C PHE A 147 2.30 -9.71 -2.90
N GLU A 148 1.54 -10.79 -3.05
CA GLU A 148 1.47 -11.88 -2.07
C GLU A 148 2.85 -12.52 -1.85
N THR A 149 3.52 -12.94 -2.93
CA THR A 149 4.77 -13.70 -2.84
C THR A 149 5.98 -12.86 -2.43
N GLU A 150 6.03 -11.59 -2.83
CA GLU A 150 7.21 -10.76 -2.59
C GLU A 150 7.07 -9.88 -1.37
N ILE A 151 5.86 -9.41 -1.08
CA ILE A 151 5.61 -8.57 0.10
C ILE A 151 5.07 -9.45 1.22
N LEU A 152 3.85 -9.98 1.08
CA LEU A 152 3.14 -10.59 2.21
C LEU A 152 3.83 -11.84 2.78
N ASP A 153 4.37 -12.71 1.94
CA ASP A 153 5.10 -13.92 2.38
C ASP A 153 6.42 -13.58 3.08
N ASN A 154 7.03 -12.43 2.76
CA ASN A 154 8.28 -11.96 3.34
C ASN A 154 8.08 -10.95 4.48
N LEU A 155 6.84 -10.63 4.84
CA LEU A 155 6.54 -9.75 5.96
C LEU A 155 6.97 -10.34 7.32
N GLY A 156 7.18 -11.66 7.41
CA GLY A 156 7.53 -12.31 8.68
C GLY A 156 6.35 -12.50 9.65
N VAL A 157 5.12 -12.27 9.16
CA VAL A 157 3.86 -12.49 9.88
C VAL A 157 2.89 -13.28 9.03
N LYS A 158 2.00 -14.04 9.67
CA LYS A 158 0.97 -14.79 8.95
C LYS A 158 -0.06 -13.83 8.36
N TRP A 159 -0.44 -14.07 7.12
CA TRP A 159 -1.52 -13.34 6.46
C TRP A 159 -2.57 -14.31 5.93
N ARG A 160 -3.79 -13.80 5.71
CA ARG A 160 -4.84 -14.52 4.99
C ARG A 160 -5.64 -13.56 4.13
N TYR A 161 -6.11 -14.06 2.99
CA TYR A 161 -7.03 -13.31 2.16
C TYR A 161 -8.34 -13.00 2.92
N LYS A 162 -8.80 -11.74 2.89
CA LYS A 162 -10.11 -11.36 3.42
C LYS A 162 -11.17 -11.76 2.39
N ARG A 163 -11.69 -12.99 2.50
CA ARG A 163 -12.96 -13.34 1.85
C ARG A 163 -14.05 -12.40 2.39
N PHE A 164 -14.91 -11.92 1.50
CA PHE A 164 -16.09 -11.10 1.84
C PHE A 164 -16.79 -11.70 3.06
N TRP A 165 -16.55 -11.09 4.21
CA TRP A 165 -17.39 -11.12 5.40
C TRP A 165 -17.55 -9.66 5.73
N ASP A 166 -18.50 -9.06 5.03
CA ASP A 166 -19.71 -8.49 5.63
C ASP A 166 -20.87 -8.80 4.68
#